data_AF-A0A9W7LK61-F1
#
_entry.id   AF-A0A9W7LK61-F1
#
_cell.length_a   1.000
_cell.length_b   1.000
_cell.length_c   1.000
_cell.angle_alpha   90.00
_cell.angle_beta   90.00
_cell.angle_gamma   90.00
#
_symmetry.space_group_name_H-M   'P 1'
#
loop_
_entity.id
_entity.type
_entity.pdbx_description
1 polymer ?
#
loop_
_entity_poly.entity_id
_entity_poly.type
_entity_poly.pdbx_seq_one_letter_code
_entity_poly.pdbx_strand_id
1 'polypeptide(L)'
;MRNDARRALNMQPVVCRAHLPGTTRHCCNKPPPGWIKINIDSARNSSTGVASCGGVERDEIMQWRFGFSKKIGICSSFDAEL
;
A
#
# COMPACT_ATOMS: atom_id res chain seq x y z
N MET A 1 -8.41 3.29 -21.01
CA MET A 1 -7.33 2.28 -21.02
C MET A 1 -6.05 2.94 -21.46
N ARG A 2 -5.13 3.25 -20.54
CA ARG A 2 -3.70 3.55 -20.78
C ARG A 2 -2.99 3.82 -19.43
N ASN A 3 -2.08 2.92 -19.08
CA ASN A 3 -0.78 3.17 -18.41
C ASN A 3 -0.62 3.45 -16.90
N ASP A 4 -1.36 2.79 -15.99
CA ASP A 4 -1.05 2.87 -14.56
C ASP A 4 -0.04 1.79 -14.05
N ALA A 5 0.19 0.72 -14.82
CA ALA A 5 1.08 -0.38 -14.40
C ALA A 5 2.58 -0.06 -14.49
N ARG A 6 3.00 0.92 -15.31
CA ARG A 6 4.44 1.23 -15.50
C ARG A 6 5.03 2.16 -14.44
N ARG A 7 4.20 2.75 -13.56
CA ARG A 7 4.69 3.66 -12.51
C ARG A 7 5.12 2.95 -11.23
N ALA A 8 4.76 1.67 -11.06
CA ALA A 8 5.16 0.85 -9.91
C ALA A 8 6.61 0.33 -9.99
N LEU A 9 7.24 0.34 -11.17
CA LEU A 9 8.58 -0.25 -11.39
C LEU A 9 9.75 0.70 -11.09
N ASN A 10 9.51 1.96 -10.70
CA ASN A 10 10.58 2.95 -10.48
C ASN A 10 10.58 3.58 -9.08
N MET A 11 9.82 3.02 -8.13
CA MET A 11 10.00 3.32 -6.71
C MET A 11 11.07 2.36 -6.20
N GLN A 12 12.30 2.85 -6.00
CA GLN A 12 13.31 2.12 -5.24
C GLN A 12 12.65 1.63 -3.93
N PRO A 13 12.98 0.43 -3.43
CA PRO A 13 12.43 -0.03 -2.16
C PRO A 13 12.70 1.08 -1.14
N VAL A 14 11.64 1.66 -0.59
CA VAL A 14 11.75 2.59 0.54
C VAL A 14 12.20 1.74 1.71
N VAL A 15 13.50 1.46 1.78
CA VAL A 15 14.15 0.99 2.99
C VAL A 15 13.91 2.12 3.96
N CYS A 16 13.06 1.90 4.96
CA CYS A 16 12.94 2.84 6.07
C CYS A 16 14.33 2.99 6.69
N ARG A 17 15.11 4.00 6.26
CA ARG A 17 16.39 4.32 6.88
C ARG A 17 16.16 4.38 8.38
N ALA A 18 16.88 3.56 9.12
CA ALA A 18 16.80 3.56 10.56
C ALA A 18 17.10 4.99 11.06
N HIS A 19 16.21 5.46 11.93
CA HIS A 19 16.49 6.43 12.99
C HIS A 19 16.80 7.89 12.59
N LEU A 20 15.75 8.73 12.60
CA LEU A 20 15.87 10.06 13.21
C LEU A 20 15.34 9.92 14.65
N PRO A 21 16.09 10.31 15.69
CA PRO A 21 15.61 10.26 17.07
C PRO A 21 14.44 11.24 17.25
N GLY A 22 13.32 10.77 17.80
CA GLY A 22 12.19 11.62 18.22
C GLY A 22 10.90 11.50 17.41
N THR A 23 10.88 10.75 16.32
CA THR A 23 9.63 10.41 15.62
C THR A 23 9.23 8.98 15.95
N THR A 24 8.15 8.79 16.70
CA THR A 24 7.47 7.49 16.78
C THR A 24 6.91 7.22 15.40
N ARG A 25 7.75 6.69 14.50
CA ARG A 25 7.22 6.14 13.26
C ARG A 25 6.22 5.08 13.67
N HIS A 26 5.03 5.10 13.08
CA HIS A 26 4.18 3.93 12.98
C HIS A 26 4.89 2.93 12.03
N CYS A 27 6.15 2.61 12.34
CA CYS A 27 6.97 1.68 11.61
C CYS A 27 6.40 0.31 11.92
N CYS A 28 5.39 -0.03 11.13
CA CYS A 28 5.11 -1.36 10.62
C CYS A 28 6.09 -2.39 11.20
N ASN A 29 5.73 -3.01 12.33
CA ASN A 29 6.54 -4.06 12.93
C ASN A 29 6.81 -5.14 11.89
N LYS A 30 8.03 -5.69 11.89
CA LYS A 30 8.38 -6.81 11.02
C LYS A 30 7.41 -7.96 11.30
N PRO A 31 6.82 -8.58 10.26
CA PRO A 31 6.03 -9.78 10.49
C PRO A 31 6.95 -10.91 10.98
N PRO A 32 6.43 -11.90 11.74
CA PRO A 32 7.23 -13.05 12.15
C PRO A 32 7.82 -13.80 10.95
N PRO A 33 8.90 -14.59 11.13
CA PRO A 33 9.45 -15.39 10.05
C PRO A 33 8.40 -16.31 9.41
N GLY A 34 8.42 -16.42 8.08
CA GLY A 34 7.43 -17.13 7.28
C GLY A 34 6.15 -16.34 7.00
N TRP A 35 6.00 -15.13 7.53
CA TRP A 35 4.82 -14.29 7.31
C TRP A 35 5.09 -13.18 6.30
N ILE A 36 4.04 -12.89 5.56
CA ILE A 36 3.95 -11.78 4.66
C ILE A 36 3.01 -10.75 5.26
N LYS A 37 3.42 -9.48 5.21
CA LYS A 37 2.59 -8.35 5.60
C LYS A 37 2.07 -7.62 4.38
N ILE A 38 0.75 -7.52 4.27
CA ILE A 38 0.09 -6.74 3.24
C ILE A 38 -0.46 -5.48 3.88
N ASN A 39 -0.08 -4.31 3.38
CA ASN A 39 -0.80 -3.07 3.69
C ASN A 39 -1.69 -2.73 2.51
N ILE A 40 -2.95 -2.42 2.77
CA ILE A 40 -3.95 -2.03 1.77
C ILE A 40 -4.36 -0.60 2.12
N ASP A 41 -4.52 0.22 1.09
CA ASP A 41 -5.03 1.58 1.19
C ASP A 41 -6.13 1.77 0.15
N SER A 42 -7.22 2.42 0.55
CA SER A 42 -8.37 2.67 -0.30
C SER A 42 -8.50 4.15 -0.61
N ALA A 43 -9.05 4.45 -1.78
CA ALA A 43 -9.30 5.82 -2.20
C ALA A 43 -10.67 5.92 -2.88
N ARG A 44 -11.43 6.94 -2.51
CA ARG A 44 -12.74 7.26 -3.09
C ARG A 44 -12.80 8.71 -3.53
N ASN A 45 -13.09 8.92 -4.80
CA ASN A 45 -13.27 10.25 -5.37
C ASN A 45 -14.63 10.83 -4.93
N SER A 46 -14.62 12.02 -4.33
CA SER A 46 -15.82 12.59 -3.71
C SER A 46 -16.88 13.06 -4.70
N SER A 47 -16.47 13.54 -5.88
CA SER A 47 -17.37 14.08 -6.90
C SER A 47 -17.97 13.00 -7.81
N THR A 48 -17.20 11.96 -8.13
CA THR A 48 -17.63 10.87 -9.03
C THR A 48 -18.11 9.63 -8.30
N GLY A 49 -17.79 9.50 -7.01
CA GLY A 49 -18.05 8.30 -6.23
C GLY A 49 -17.18 7.09 -6.59
N VAL A 50 -16.28 7.22 -7.57
CA VAL A 50 -15.40 6.13 -7.99
C VAL A 50 -14.40 5.81 -6.90
N ALA A 51 -14.30 4.53 -6.56
CA ALA A 51 -13.39 3.98 -5.58
C ALA A 51 -12.41 2.98 -6.20
N SER A 52 -11.24 2.91 -5.59
CA SER A 52 -10.15 1.99 -5.91
C SER A 52 -9.40 1.63 -4.64
N CYS A 53 -8.79 0.46 -4.60
CA CYS A 53 -7.82 0.12 -3.57
C CYS A 53 -6.47 -0.24 -4.21
N GLY A 54 -5.43 -0.15 -3.41
CA GLY A 54 -4.11 -0.65 -3.74
C GLY A 54 -3.45 -1.25 -2.52
N GLY A 55 -2.42 -2.03 -2.75
CA GLY A 55 -1.72 -2.65 -1.65
C GLY A 55 -0.30 -3.06 -1.99
N VAL A 56 0.44 -3.30 -0.93
CA VAL A 56 1.87 -3.53 -0.92
C VAL A 56 2.19 -4.73 -0.04
N GLU A 57 2.84 -5.73 -0.61
CA GLU A 57 3.30 -6.92 0.09
C GLU A 57 4.74 -6.75 0.57
N ARG A 58 5.00 -7.06 1.84
CA ARG A 58 6.34 -7.08 2.44
C ARG A 58 6.63 -8.41 3.11
N ASP A 59 7.86 -8.87 2.98
CA ASP A 59 8.34 -10.06 3.69
C ASP A 59 8.81 -9.74 5.13
N GLU A 60 9.27 -10.77 5.83
CA GLU A 60 9.86 -10.71 7.19
C GLU A 60 11.08 -9.79 7.29
N ILE A 61 11.81 -9.55 6.20
CA ILE A 61 12.93 -8.60 6.14
C ILE A 61 12.49 -7.21 5.70
N MET A 62 11.17 -6.96 5.68
CA MET A 62 10.52 -5.70 5.29
C MET A 62 10.81 -5.27 3.85
N GLN A 63 11.24 -6.21 3.00
CA GLN A 63 11.44 -5.95 1.59
C GLN A 63 10.11 -6.01 0.87
N TRP A 64 9.91 -5.05 -0.02
CA TRP A 64 8.72 -5.00 -0.84
C TRP A 64 8.84 -6.06 -1.94
N ARG A 65 7.86 -6.97 -1.99
CA ARG A 65 7.86 -8.11 -2.91
C ARG A 65 6.96 -7.85 -4.12
N PHE A 66 5.77 -7.31 -3.87
CA PHE A 66 4.72 -7.16 -4.86
C PHE A 66 3.76 -6.02 -4.50
N GLY A 67 3.10 -5.47 -5.52
CA GLY A 67 2.06 -4.46 -5.36
C GLY A 67 0.90 -4.67 -6.32
N PHE A 68 -0.29 -4.25 -5.89
CA PHE A 68 -1.49 -4.29 -6.71
C PHE A 68 -2.29 -2.99 -6.63
N SER A 69 -3.12 -2.78 -7.64
CA SER A 69 -4.16 -1.75 -7.65
C SER A 69 -5.39 -2.29 -8.36
N LYS A 70 -6.57 -2.00 -7.82
CA LYS A 70 -7.86 -2.48 -8.33
C LYS A 70 -8.90 -1.37 -8.26
N LYS A 71 -9.61 -1.15 -9.37
CA LYS A 71 -10.84 -0.33 -9.36
C LYS A 71 -11.97 -1.16 -8.72
N ILE A 72 -12.61 -0.62 -7.68
CA ILE A 72 -13.67 -1.31 -6.95
C ILE A 72 -15.05 -0.97 -7.53
N GLY A 73 -15.22 0.24 -8.07
CA GLY A 73 -16.49 0.68 -8.65
C GLY A 73 -16.95 1.99 -8.04
N ILE A 74 -18.26 2.19 -7.90
CA ILE A 74 -18.83 3.31 -7.13
C ILE A 74 -19.28 2.73 -5.79
N CYS A 75 -18.68 3.17 -4.70
CA CYS A 75 -19.06 2.76 -3.35
C CYS A 75 -18.75 3.87 -2.34
N SER A 76 -19.19 3.69 -1.08
CA SER A 76 -18.83 4.63 -0.01
C SER A 76 -17.34 4.50 0.35
N SER A 77 -16.79 5.48 1.06
CA SER A 77 -15.44 5.35 1.60
C SER A 77 -15.33 4.21 2.61
N PHE A 78 -16.42 3.90 3.32
CA PHE A 78 -16.45 2.75 4.22
C PHE A 78 -16.37 1.43 3.44
N ASP A 79 -17.14 1.30 2.35
CA ASP A 79 -17.12 0.11 1.49
C ASP A 79 -15.79 -0.06 0.74
N ALA A 80 -15.02 1.01 0.56
CA ALA A 80 -13.70 0.95 -0.07
C ALA A 80 -12.62 0.39 0.89
N GLU A 81 -12.82 0.53 2.20
CA GLU A 81 -11.93 0.05 3.26
C GLU A 81 -12.23 -1.40 3.70
N LEU A 82 -13.44 -1.91 3.43
CA LEU A 82 -13.84 -3.30 3.72
C LEU A 82 -13.06 -4.32 2.87
#